data_AF-A0A1T1AUM5-F1
#
_entry.id   AF-A0A1T1AUM5-F1
#
_cell.length_a   1.000
_cell.length_b   1.000
_cell.length_c   1.000
_cell.angle_alpha   90.00
_cell.angle_beta   90.00
_cell.angle_gamma   90.00
#
_symmetry.space_group_name_H-M   'P 1'
#
loop_
_entity.id
_entity.type
_entity.pdbx_description
1 polymer ?
#
loop_
_entity_poly.entity_id
_entity_poly.type
_entity_poly.pdbx_seq_one_letter_code
_entity_poly.pdbx_strand_id
1 'polypeptide(L)'
;MTFKILTGLILTLAQLAATAQTAEPSAQVLDVGAERARITQERAASEVTYAASERVCYSRFAVSDCLSDARKVKRQTTDELRRQELVLNDLERQAKAVEALKRIEANIAAQQEQLEKSAAPETRP
;
A
#
# COMPACT_ATOMS: atom_id res chain seq x y z
N MET A 1 -32.06 -51.97 10.94
CA MET A 1 -31.51 -51.24 9.78
C MET A 1 -30.23 -50.51 10.21
N THR A 2 -29.16 -51.25 10.51
CA THR A 2 -27.93 -50.70 11.13
C THR A 2 -26.69 -51.50 10.74
N PHE A 3 -26.59 -51.98 9.49
CA PHE A 3 -25.41 -52.73 9.03
C PHE A 3 -25.13 -52.46 7.55
N LYS A 4 -24.78 -51.20 7.24
CA LYS A 4 -24.30 -50.82 5.90
C LYS A 4 -23.43 -49.55 5.91
N ILE A 5 -22.66 -49.32 6.98
CA ILE A 5 -21.71 -48.20 7.09
C ILE A 5 -20.36 -48.68 7.65
N LEU A 6 -19.96 -49.90 7.29
CA LEU A 6 -18.65 -50.44 7.65
C LEU A 6 -18.14 -51.32 6.49
N THR A 7 -17.81 -50.67 5.37
CA THR A 7 -17.01 -51.20 4.24
C THR A 7 -16.88 -50.16 3.11
N GLY A 8 -17.11 -48.88 3.37
CA GLY A 8 -16.66 -47.76 2.52
C GLY A 8 -15.28 -47.28 2.97
N LEU A 9 -14.42 -48.25 3.29
CA LEU A 9 -13.04 -48.04 3.69
C LEU A 9 -12.22 -47.93 2.38
N ILE A 10 -11.43 -46.86 2.26
CA ILE A 10 -10.11 -46.83 1.60
C ILE A 10 -9.97 -46.43 0.11
N LEU A 11 -11.00 -46.20 -0.73
CA LEU A 11 -10.73 -45.98 -2.17
C LEU A 11 -11.12 -44.64 -2.83
N THR A 12 -10.84 -43.50 -2.18
CA THR A 12 -10.75 -42.20 -2.89
C THR A 12 -9.71 -41.25 -2.27
N LEU A 13 -8.59 -41.78 -1.79
CA LEU A 13 -7.39 -41.02 -1.42
C LEU A 13 -6.32 -41.19 -2.50
N ALA A 14 -6.46 -40.53 -3.65
CA ALA A 14 -5.36 -40.23 -4.57
C ALA A 14 -5.89 -39.60 -5.86
N GLN A 15 -6.20 -38.29 -5.85
CA GLN A 15 -6.18 -37.45 -7.06
C GLN A 15 -6.60 -36.03 -6.68
N LEU A 16 -5.63 -35.23 -6.23
CA LEU A 16 -5.57 -33.80 -6.57
C LEU A 16 -4.10 -33.38 -6.47
N ALA A 17 -3.31 -33.84 -7.44
CA ALA A 17 -1.98 -33.32 -7.68
C ALA A 17 -2.11 -31.95 -8.34
N ALA A 18 -1.47 -30.96 -7.72
CA ALA A 18 -0.84 -29.80 -8.35
C ALA A 18 -1.66 -28.98 -9.35
N THR A 19 -2.28 -27.91 -8.85
CA THR A 19 -2.18 -26.61 -9.51
C THR A 19 -1.69 -25.57 -8.51
N ALA A 20 -0.38 -25.57 -8.26
CA ALA A 20 0.28 -24.39 -7.73
C ALA A 20 0.26 -23.37 -8.88
N GLN A 21 -0.78 -22.54 -8.92
CA GLN A 21 -0.78 -21.34 -9.75
C GLN A 21 0.26 -20.42 -9.10
N THR A 22 1.48 -20.43 -9.63
CA THR A 22 2.42 -19.33 -9.41
C THR A 22 1.80 -18.12 -10.08
N ALA A 23 0.93 -17.42 -9.34
CA ALA A 23 0.59 -16.06 -9.66
C ALA A 23 1.88 -15.27 -9.55
N GLU A 24 2.56 -15.08 -10.69
CA GLU A 24 3.56 -14.03 -10.86
C GLU A 24 2.96 -12.78 -10.22
N PRO A 25 3.62 -12.18 -9.21
CA PRO A 25 3.11 -10.94 -8.62
C PRO A 25 3.19 -9.90 -9.73
N SER A 26 2.08 -9.68 -10.43
CA SER A 26 1.96 -8.57 -11.36
C SER A 26 2.28 -7.33 -10.53
N ALA A 27 3.42 -6.70 -10.80
CA ALA A 27 3.81 -5.47 -10.15
C ALA A 27 2.78 -4.42 -10.55
N GLN A 28 1.71 -4.33 -9.76
CA GLN A 28 0.69 -3.31 -9.91
C GLN A 28 1.42 -2.00 -9.62
N VAL A 29 1.54 -1.16 -10.65
CA VAL A 29 2.08 0.19 -10.48
C VAL A 29 1.17 0.90 -9.50
N LEU A 30 1.67 1.15 -8.29
CA LEU A 30 0.93 1.84 -7.25
C LEU A 30 0.65 3.28 -7.72
N ASP A 31 -0.61 3.61 -7.94
CA ASP A 31 -1.03 4.99 -8.14
C ASP A 31 -1.04 5.72 -6.79
N VAL A 32 0.05 6.42 -6.54
CA VAL A 32 0.28 7.20 -5.32
C VAL A 32 -0.79 8.27 -5.12
N GLY A 33 -1.28 8.88 -6.20
CA GLY A 33 -2.33 9.91 -6.13
C GLY A 33 -3.66 9.32 -5.69
N ALA A 34 -4.05 8.21 -6.30
CA ALA A 34 -5.26 7.48 -5.91
C ALA A 34 -5.19 6.98 -4.45
N GLU A 35 -4.02 6.50 -4.02
CA GLU A 35 -3.83 6.00 -2.66
C GLU A 35 -3.89 7.13 -1.61
N ARG A 36 -3.32 8.30 -1.90
CA ARG A 36 -3.50 9.50 -1.04
C ARG A 36 -4.96 9.93 -0.94
N ALA A 37 -5.69 9.88 -2.05
CA ALA A 37 -7.11 10.22 -2.07
C ALA A 37 -7.93 9.24 -1.23
N ARG A 38 -7.65 7.93 -1.35
CA ARG A 38 -8.26 6.88 -0.53
C ARG A 38 -8.02 7.11 0.97
N ILE A 39 -6.76 7.33 1.38
CA ILE A 39 -6.41 7.60 2.79
C ILE A 39 -7.16 8.83 3.30
N THR A 40 -7.22 9.91 2.51
CA THR A 40 -7.94 11.14 2.87
C THR A 40 -9.44 10.89 3.06
N GLN A 41 -10.06 10.12 2.15
CA GLN A 41 -11.46 9.73 2.26
C GLN A 41 -11.72 8.88 3.51
N GLU A 42 -10.84 7.93 3.82
CA GLU A 42 -10.98 7.08 5.00
C GLU A 42 -10.82 7.84 6.31
N ARG A 43 -9.92 8.85 6.36
CA ARG A 43 -9.84 9.76 7.50
C ARG A 43 -11.18 10.50 7.70
N ALA A 44 -11.74 11.05 6.62
CA ALA A 44 -13.03 11.74 6.70
C ALA A 44 -14.15 10.78 7.15
N ALA A 45 -14.18 9.55 6.64
CA ALA A 45 -15.14 8.53 7.05
C ALA A 45 -14.98 8.14 8.54
N SER A 46 -13.74 8.06 9.04
CA SER A 46 -13.46 7.82 10.45
C SER A 46 -14.00 8.94 11.34
N GLU A 47 -13.86 10.21 10.93
CA GLU A 47 -14.44 11.35 11.65
C GLU A 47 -15.97 11.30 11.68
N VAL A 48 -16.62 11.00 10.55
CA VAL A 48 -18.08 10.84 10.48
C VAL A 48 -18.55 9.71 11.39
N THR A 49 -17.86 8.57 11.36
CA THR A 49 -18.17 7.41 12.20
C THR A 49 -18.03 7.75 13.68
N TYR A 50 -16.95 8.45 14.05
CA TYR A 50 -16.73 8.89 15.42
C TYR A 50 -17.85 9.84 15.88
N ALA A 51 -18.20 10.86 15.09
CA ALA A 51 -19.27 11.79 15.42
C ALA A 51 -20.64 11.08 15.57
N ALA A 52 -20.92 10.07 14.73
CA ALA A 52 -22.12 9.24 14.90
C ALA A 52 -22.07 8.44 16.21
N SER A 53 -20.92 7.84 16.54
CA SER A 53 -20.74 7.10 17.78
C SER A 53 -20.89 7.98 19.03
N GLU A 54 -20.42 9.22 19.00
CA GLU A 54 -20.59 10.17 20.11
C GLU A 54 -22.07 10.44 20.39
N ARG A 55 -22.88 10.65 19.35
CA ARG A 55 -24.34 10.84 19.51
C ARG A 55 -24.99 9.63 20.16
N VAL A 56 -24.59 8.41 19.77
CA VAL A 56 -25.08 7.16 20.38
C VAL A 56 -24.61 7.06 21.84
N CYS A 57 -23.38 7.45 22.15
CA CYS A 57 -22.87 7.37 23.53
C CYS A 57 -23.64 8.26 24.48
N TYR A 58 -24.06 9.45 24.05
CA TYR A 58 -24.85 10.35 24.89
C TYR A 58 -26.26 9.84 25.22
N SER A 59 -26.78 8.85 24.48
CA SER A 59 -28.05 8.21 24.81
C SER A 59 -27.91 7.01 25.75
N ARG A 60 -26.69 6.65 26.18
CA ARG A 60 -26.42 5.50 27.05
C ARG A 60 -26.22 5.94 28.50
N PHE A 61 -26.43 5.01 29.43
CA PHE A 61 -26.16 5.27 30.84
C PHE A 61 -24.63 5.36 31.13
N ALA A 62 -23.84 4.45 30.56
CA ALA A 62 -22.38 4.43 30.69
C ALA A 62 -21.70 5.31 29.60
N VAL A 63 -21.98 6.62 29.60
CA VAL A 63 -21.48 7.56 28.57
C VAL A 63 -19.95 7.58 28.53
N SER A 64 -19.29 7.64 29.69
CA SER A 64 -17.83 7.75 29.78
C SER A 64 -17.12 6.57 29.12
N ASP A 65 -17.53 5.35 29.44
CA ASP A 65 -16.94 4.12 28.88
C ASP A 65 -17.19 4.03 27.39
N CYS A 66 -18.43 4.32 26.95
CA CYS A 66 -18.76 4.36 25.53
C CYS A 66 -17.89 5.36 24.75
N LEU A 67 -17.71 6.58 25.28
CA LEU A 67 -16.86 7.58 24.64
C LEU A 67 -15.38 7.17 24.63
N SER A 68 -14.92 6.46 25.67
CA SER A 68 -13.56 5.91 25.72
C SER A 68 -13.33 4.91 24.59
N ASP A 69 -14.27 3.99 24.40
CA ASP A 69 -14.23 2.98 23.33
C ASP A 69 -14.31 3.62 21.94
N ALA A 70 -15.23 4.58 21.74
CA ALA A 70 -15.34 5.34 20.50
C ALA A 70 -14.02 6.03 20.13
N ARG A 71 -13.36 6.67 21.11
CA ARG A 71 -12.05 7.30 20.91
C ARG A 71 -10.96 6.28 20.62
N LYS A 72 -11.01 5.10 21.26
CA LYS A 72 -10.05 4.02 21.02
C LYS A 72 -10.14 3.52 19.58
N VAL A 73 -11.35 3.27 19.09
CA VAL A 73 -11.58 2.87 17.69
C VAL A 73 -11.06 3.93 16.73
N LYS A 74 -11.43 5.20 16.93
CA LYS A 74 -10.94 6.32 16.10
C LYS A 74 -9.42 6.37 16.04
N ARG A 75 -8.75 6.26 17.19
CA ARG A 75 -7.28 6.26 17.27
C ARG A 75 -6.69 5.09 16.49
N GLN A 76 -7.18 3.88 16.70
CA GLN A 76 -6.69 2.70 15.99
C GLN A 76 -6.82 2.84 14.47
N THR A 77 -7.96 3.31 13.98
CA THR A 77 -8.17 3.59 12.55
C THR A 77 -7.19 4.65 12.05
N THR A 78 -7.08 5.77 12.76
CA THR A 78 -6.21 6.88 12.33
C THR A 78 -4.72 6.51 12.37
N ASP A 79 -4.31 5.70 13.34
CA ASP A 79 -2.93 5.20 13.46
C ASP A 79 -2.57 4.26 12.32
N GLU A 80 -3.50 3.40 11.90
CA GLU A 80 -3.31 2.55 10.72
C GLU A 80 -3.18 3.38 9.45
N LEU A 81 -4.08 4.35 9.23
CA LEU A 81 -3.99 5.26 8.09
C LEU A 81 -2.66 6.04 8.07
N ARG A 82 -2.18 6.46 9.25
CA ARG A 82 -0.88 7.12 9.37
C ARG A 82 0.27 6.18 8.98
N ARG A 83 0.23 4.90 9.37
CA ARG A 83 1.25 3.92 8.96
C ARG A 83 1.30 3.78 7.44
N GLN A 84 0.14 3.69 6.80
CA GLN A 84 0.04 3.59 5.33
C GLN A 84 0.60 4.84 4.65
N GLU A 85 0.27 6.03 5.16
CA GLU A 85 0.80 7.29 4.64
C GLU A 85 2.32 7.41 4.81
N LEU A 86 2.90 6.90 5.90
CA LEU A 86 4.35 6.88 6.10
C LEU A 86 5.05 5.98 5.07
N VAL A 87 4.49 4.80 4.78
CA VAL A 87 5.00 3.91 3.73
C VAL A 87 4.93 4.61 2.38
N LEU A 88 3.79 5.24 2.07
CA LEU A 88 3.60 5.94 0.80
C LEU A 88 4.59 7.11 0.62
N ASN A 89 4.80 7.89 1.67
CA ASN A 89 5.79 8.98 1.68
C ASN A 89 7.22 8.46 1.47
N ASP A 90 7.54 7.30 2.02
CA ASP A 90 8.86 6.68 1.86
C ASP A 90 9.09 6.24 0.41
N LEU A 91 8.10 5.58 -0.19
CA LEU A 91 8.12 5.17 -1.59
C LEU A 91 8.30 6.37 -2.53
N GLU A 92 7.57 7.47 -2.30
CA GLU A 92 7.74 8.70 -3.07
C GLU A 92 9.14 9.29 -2.90
N ARG A 93 9.69 9.28 -1.68
CA ARG A 93 11.03 9.81 -1.42
C ARG A 93 12.08 9.01 -2.19
N GLN A 94 11.97 7.68 -2.19
CA GLN A 94 12.85 6.80 -2.95
C GLN A 94 12.71 7.04 -4.46
N ALA A 95 11.49 7.15 -4.98
CA ALA A 95 11.25 7.43 -6.40
C ALA A 95 11.88 8.76 -6.85
N LYS A 96 11.74 9.82 -6.02
CA LYS A 96 12.36 11.13 -6.28
C LYS A 96 13.89 11.05 -6.24
N ALA A 97 14.46 10.25 -5.34
CA ALA A 97 15.91 10.07 -5.26
C ALA A 97 16.45 9.38 -6.53
N VAL A 98 15.78 8.33 -7.01
CA VAL A 98 16.14 7.65 -8.26
C VAL A 98 16.04 8.60 -9.46
N GLU A 99 14.97 9.39 -9.54
CA GLU A 99 14.80 10.40 -10.59
C GLU A 99 15.91 11.47 -10.55
N ALA A 100 16.30 11.91 -9.36
CA ALA A 100 17.40 12.87 -9.19
C ALA A 100 18.75 12.29 -9.66
N LEU A 101 19.04 11.03 -9.34
CA LEU A 101 20.26 10.36 -9.81
C LEU A 101 20.32 10.29 -11.34
N LYS A 102 19.21 9.90 -11.98
CA LYS A 102 19.12 9.87 -13.45
C LYS A 102 19.39 11.24 -14.08
N ARG A 103 18.88 12.32 -13.47
CA ARG A 103 19.14 13.69 -13.94
C ARG A 103 20.61 14.07 -13.80
N ILE A 104 21.25 13.69 -12.68
CA ILE A 104 22.68 13.94 -12.48
C ILE A 104 23.51 13.20 -13.53
N GLU A 105 23.25 11.92 -13.77
CA GLU A 105 23.92 11.11 -14.78
C GLU A 105 23.77 11.72 -16.18
N ALA A 106 22.55 12.13 -16.56
CA ALA A 106 22.29 12.77 -17.84
C ALA A 106 23.06 14.10 -17.98
N ASN A 107 23.12 14.92 -16.92
CA ASN A 107 23.86 16.18 -16.93
C ASN A 107 25.38 15.99 -17.01
N ILE A 108 25.91 14.93 -16.40
CA ILE A 108 27.34 14.58 -16.50
C ILE A 108 27.67 14.14 -17.92
N ALA A 109 26.88 13.24 -18.50
CA ALA A 109 27.06 12.78 -19.88
C ALA A 109 27.02 13.95 -20.88
N ALA A 110 26.05 14.87 -20.73
CA ALA A 110 25.96 16.05 -21.57
C ALA A 110 27.16 17.00 -21.43
N GLN A 111 27.68 17.18 -20.21
CA GLN A 111 28.89 17.98 -19.99
C GLN A 111 30.13 17.34 -20.60
N GLN A 112 30.28 16.02 -20.50
CA GLN A 112 31.39 15.29 -21.11
C GLN A 112 31.39 15.47 -22.63
N GLU A 113 30.24 15.31 -23.28
CA GLU A 113 30.10 15.55 -24.72
C GLU A 113 30.48 17.00 -25.12
N GLN A 114 30.07 17.99 -24.32
CA GLN A 114 30.44 19.39 -24.55
C GLN A 114 31.95 19.64 -24.38
N LEU A 115 32.58 19.04 -23.37
CA LEU A 115 34.02 19.11 -23.15
C LEU A 115 34.80 18.46 -24.31
N GLU A 116 34.36 17.29 -24.79
CA GLU A 116 34.97 16.63 -25.95
C GLU A 116 34.84 17.48 -27.23
N LYS A 117 33.66 18.04 -27.48
CA LYS A 117 33.42 18.89 -28.66
C LYS A 117 34.21 20.19 -28.63
N SER A 118 34.42 20.77 -27.45
CA SER A 118 35.24 21.98 -27.27
C SER A 118 36.75 21.70 -27.29
N ALA A 119 37.17 20.46 -27.02
CA ALA A 119 38.55 20.01 -27.12
C ALA A 119 38.94 19.56 -28.55
N ALA A 120 37.97 19.35 -29.45
CA ALA A 120 38.23 19.03 -30.84
C ALA A 120 38.87 20.25 -31.55
N PRO A 121 40.08 20.11 -32.16
CA PRO A 121 40.77 21.24 -32.74
C PRO A 121 40.01 21.80 -33.95
N GLU A 122 39.71 23.10 -33.91
CA GLU A 122 39.20 23.88 -35.03
C GLU A 122 40.24 23.85 -36.16
N THR A 123 40.07 22.91 -37.10
CA THR A 123 40.87 22.84 -38.33
C THR A 123 40.44 24.01 -39.21
N ARG A 124 41.13 25.14 -39.03
CA ARG A 124 41.00 26.32 -39.88
C ARG A 124 41.60 26.00 -41.26
N PRO A 125 40.87 26.22 -42.37
CA PRO A 125 41.30 25.87 -43.73
C PRO A 125 42.51 26.67 -44.20
#